data_AF-A0A212ETW3-F1
#
_entry.id   AF-A0A212ETW3-F1
#
_cell.length_a   1.000
_cell.length_b   1.000
_cell.length_c   1.000
_cell.angle_alpha   90.00
_cell.angle_beta   90.00
_cell.angle_gamma   90.00
#
_symmetry.space_group_name_H-M   'P 1'
#
loop_
_entity.id
_entity.type
_entity.pdbx_description
1 polymer ?
#
loop_
_entity_poly.entity_id
_entity_poly.type
_entity_poly.pdbx_seq_one_letter_code
_entity_poly.pdbx_strand_id
1 'polypeptide(L)'
;MYSTLRIDKRLGFFQQKFSLSGNEVRELATMAPKIITYNLHHINTNNFVVKEELGFSDEEIKQLILCKPKIWMINQKALVQRFQYIHNEMQIPHNTILQQPGILLCRNFIIKQRHSFLKSLGRAQYDPTKENYVPILALFKGTDLEFCKDYAKCTIDVYNTFLKTL
;
A
#
# COMPACT_ATOMS: atom_id res chain seq x y z
N MET A 1 -7.20 18.98 -23.53
CA MET A 1 -7.68 19.87 -22.44
C MET A 1 -8.92 19.24 -21.82
N TYR A 2 -9.09 19.27 -20.49
CA TYR A 2 -10.33 18.79 -19.85
C TYR A 2 -11.35 19.93 -19.82
N SER A 3 -12.57 19.67 -20.27
CA SER A 3 -13.70 20.59 -20.04
C SER A 3 -14.15 20.52 -18.58
N THR A 4 -14.73 21.60 -18.07
CA THR A 4 -15.33 21.67 -16.73
C THR A 4 -16.38 20.57 -16.53
N LEU A 5 -17.27 20.39 -17.52
CA LEU A 5 -18.26 19.32 -17.54
C LEU A 5 -17.63 17.92 -17.42
N ARG A 6 -16.48 17.70 -18.09
CA ARG A 6 -15.78 16.41 -18.00
C ARG A 6 -15.16 16.19 -16.64
N ILE A 7 -14.67 17.23 -15.97
CA ILE A 7 -14.15 17.11 -14.60
C ILE A 7 -15.29 16.83 -13.62
N ASP A 8 -16.39 17.56 -13.72
CA ASP A 8 -17.57 17.39 -12.86
C ASP A 8 -18.11 15.95 -12.91
N LYS A 9 -18.30 15.38 -14.11
CA LYS A 9 -18.70 13.98 -14.28
C LYS A 9 -17.74 12.99 -13.62
N ARG A 10 -16.44 13.29 -13.58
CA ARG A 10 -15.43 12.42 -12.97
C ARG A 10 -15.45 12.53 -11.46
N LEU A 11 -15.67 13.72 -10.91
CA LEU A 11 -15.91 13.89 -9.48
C LEU A 11 -17.16 13.11 -9.05
N GLY A 12 -18.24 13.20 -9.83
CA GLY A 12 -19.46 12.40 -9.63
C GLY A 12 -19.21 10.89 -9.70
N PHE A 13 -18.35 10.44 -10.63
CA PHE A 13 -17.93 9.03 -10.67
C PHE A 13 -17.26 8.58 -9.36
N PHE A 14 -16.29 9.33 -8.83
CA PHE A 14 -15.64 8.97 -7.56
C PHE A 14 -16.62 9.02 -6.39
N GLN A 15 -17.54 9.99 -6.38
CA GLN A 15 -18.57 10.10 -5.37
C GLN A 15 -19.43 8.85 -5.29
N GLN A 16 -19.97 8.40 -6.43
CA GLN A 16 -20.86 7.24 -6.51
C GLN A 16 -20.10 5.93 -6.32
N LYS A 17 -18.94 5.79 -6.97
CA LYS A 17 -18.19 4.52 -6.99
C LYS A 17 -17.63 4.14 -5.62
N PHE A 18 -17.26 5.12 -4.80
CA PHE A 18 -16.62 4.91 -3.49
C PHE A 18 -17.49 5.41 -2.33
N SER A 19 -18.77 5.73 -2.57
CA SER A 19 -19.70 6.25 -1.56
C SER A 19 -19.12 7.42 -0.75
N LEU A 20 -18.47 8.36 -1.46
CA LEU A 20 -17.85 9.54 -0.86
C LEU A 20 -18.88 10.64 -0.65
N SER A 21 -18.72 11.38 0.43
CA SER A 21 -19.39 12.67 0.65
C SER A 21 -18.77 13.74 -0.25
N GLY A 22 -19.48 14.86 -0.43
CA GLY A 22 -18.95 15.99 -1.19
C GLY A 22 -17.63 16.54 -0.63
N ASN A 23 -17.43 16.48 0.69
CA ASN A 23 -16.17 16.89 1.33
C ASN A 23 -15.03 15.91 1.00
N GLU A 24 -15.28 14.61 1.14
CA GLU A 24 -14.32 13.55 0.81
C GLU A 24 -13.90 13.56 -0.66
N VAL A 25 -14.82 13.87 -1.59
CA VAL A 25 -14.48 14.05 -3.02
C VAL A 25 -13.53 15.23 -3.22
N ARG A 26 -13.76 16.35 -2.52
CA ARG A 26 -12.86 17.51 -2.59
C ARG A 26 -11.49 17.19 -2.00
N GLU A 27 -11.45 16.50 -0.87
CA GLU A 27 -10.19 16.04 -0.24
C GLU A 27 -9.41 15.10 -1.16
N LEU A 28 -10.09 14.12 -1.79
CA LEU A 28 -9.49 13.23 -2.77
C LEU A 28 -8.90 14.01 -3.95
N ALA A 29 -9.67 14.96 -4.48
CA ALA A 29 -9.28 15.77 -5.63
C ALA A 29 -8.10 16.71 -5.32
N THR A 30 -8.00 17.25 -4.10
CA THR A 30 -6.89 18.12 -3.69
C THR A 30 -5.63 17.33 -3.32
N MET A 31 -5.78 16.19 -2.64
CA MET A 31 -4.65 15.34 -2.24
C MET A 31 -4.00 14.63 -3.44
N ALA A 32 -4.80 14.15 -4.40
CA ALA A 32 -4.29 13.45 -5.57
C ALA A 32 -5.00 13.88 -6.86
N PRO A 33 -4.80 15.11 -7.35
CA PRO A 33 -5.51 15.64 -8.54
C PRO A 33 -5.37 14.74 -9.78
N LYS A 34 -4.21 14.06 -9.90
CA LYS A 34 -3.94 13.14 -11.01
C LYS A 34 -4.94 12.00 -11.07
N ILE A 35 -5.46 11.49 -9.95
CA ILE A 35 -6.44 10.39 -9.93
C ILE A 35 -7.74 10.79 -10.62
N ILE A 36 -8.18 12.04 -10.41
CA ILE A 36 -9.37 12.60 -11.05
C ILE A 36 -9.18 12.62 -12.56
N THR A 37 -7.97 12.94 -13.01
CA THR A 37 -7.63 12.97 -14.43
C THR A 37 -7.23 11.61 -15.02
N TYR A 38 -7.10 10.55 -14.23
CA TYR A 38 -6.59 9.24 -14.65
C TYR A 38 -7.60 8.36 -15.36
N ASN A 39 -7.16 7.38 -16.15
CA ASN A 39 -8.05 6.49 -16.91
C ASN A 39 -9.09 5.82 -15.99
N LEU A 40 -10.38 6.19 -16.15
CA LEU A 40 -11.45 5.69 -15.30
C LEU A 40 -11.69 4.18 -15.44
N HIS A 41 -11.44 3.62 -16.63
CA HIS A 41 -11.52 2.17 -16.82
C HIS A 41 -10.49 1.47 -15.93
N HIS A 42 -9.25 1.98 -15.90
CA HIS A 42 -8.20 1.46 -15.01
C HIS A 42 -8.57 1.59 -13.53
N ILE A 43 -9.15 2.72 -13.12
CA ILE A 43 -9.63 2.90 -11.73
C ILE A 43 -10.72 1.85 -11.41
N ASN A 44 -11.66 1.63 -12.33
CA ASN A 44 -12.75 0.68 -12.12
C ASN A 44 -12.27 -0.78 -12.05
N THR A 45 -11.35 -1.18 -12.94
CA THR A 45 -10.76 -2.53 -12.92
C THR A 45 -9.91 -2.76 -11.68
N ASN A 46 -9.14 -1.75 -11.24
CA ASN A 46 -8.40 -1.85 -9.99
C ASN A 46 -9.34 -1.90 -8.78
N ASN A 47 -10.45 -1.16 -8.78
CA ASN A 47 -11.42 -1.26 -7.71
C ASN A 47 -12.03 -2.66 -7.61
N PHE A 48 -12.37 -3.26 -8.75
CA PHE A 48 -12.85 -4.65 -8.79
C PHE A 48 -11.81 -5.61 -8.19
N VAL A 49 -10.54 -5.49 -8.57
CA VAL A 49 -9.47 -6.33 -8.01
C VAL A 49 -9.27 -6.12 -6.51
N VAL A 50 -9.26 -4.87 -6.03
CA VAL A 50 -9.13 -4.57 -4.60
C VAL A 50 -10.28 -5.20 -3.79
N LYS A 51 -11.48 -5.25 -4.35
CA LYS A 51 -12.64 -5.87 -3.70
C LYS A 51 -12.59 -7.40 -3.78
N GLU A 52 -12.56 -7.94 -4.99
CA GLU A 52 -12.79 -9.36 -5.23
C GLU A 52 -11.54 -10.22 -5.04
N GLU A 53 -10.36 -9.74 -5.45
CA GLU A 53 -9.11 -10.52 -5.35
C GLU A 53 -8.35 -10.24 -4.05
N LEU A 54 -8.31 -8.98 -3.61
CA LEU A 54 -7.62 -8.60 -2.36
C LEU A 54 -8.55 -8.75 -1.14
N GLY A 55 -9.86 -8.81 -1.34
CA GLY A 55 -10.83 -9.11 -0.28
C GLY A 55 -11.13 -7.96 0.69
N PHE A 56 -10.95 -6.70 0.27
CA PHE A 56 -11.33 -5.54 1.10
C PHE A 56 -12.83 -5.24 0.99
N SER A 57 -13.47 -4.87 2.11
CA SER A 57 -14.87 -4.41 2.14
C SER A 57 -15.04 -3.05 1.47
N ASP A 58 -16.29 -2.64 1.19
CA ASP A 58 -16.56 -1.33 0.60
C ASP A 58 -16.14 -0.17 1.54
N GLU A 59 -16.30 -0.35 2.86
CA GLU A 59 -15.85 0.60 3.88
C GLU A 59 -14.32 0.68 3.93
N GLU A 60 -13.64 -0.46 3.87
CA GLU A 60 -12.17 -0.54 3.85
C GLU A 60 -11.60 0.07 2.57
N ILE A 61 -12.25 -0.17 1.42
CA ILE A 61 -11.95 0.45 0.13
C ILE A 61 -12.08 1.97 0.20
N LYS A 62 -13.17 2.46 0.80
CA LYS A 62 -13.37 3.89 1.02
C LYS A 62 -12.25 4.49 1.87
N GLN A 63 -11.87 3.83 2.97
CA GLN A 63 -10.74 4.26 3.81
C GLN A 63 -9.42 4.26 3.02
N LEU A 64 -9.16 3.22 2.23
CA LEU A 64 -7.94 3.09 1.42
C LEU A 64 -7.83 4.19 0.37
N ILE A 65 -8.90 4.52 -0.34
CA ILE A 65 -8.84 5.55 -1.39
C ILE A 65 -8.64 6.93 -0.81
N LEU A 66 -9.24 7.22 0.35
CA LEU A 66 -9.06 8.49 1.04
C LEU A 66 -7.68 8.61 1.69
N CYS A 67 -7.02 7.49 2.04
CA CYS A 67 -5.68 7.51 2.61
C CYS A 67 -4.57 7.51 1.56
N LYS A 68 -4.65 6.62 0.55
CA LYS A 68 -3.63 6.42 -0.49
C LYS A 68 -4.26 6.18 -1.87
N PRO A 69 -4.78 7.24 -2.53
CA PRO A 69 -5.42 7.14 -3.85
C PRO A 69 -4.52 6.56 -4.94
N LYS A 70 -3.20 6.73 -4.80
CA LYS A 70 -2.20 6.22 -5.75
C LYS A 70 -2.26 4.70 -5.91
N ILE A 71 -2.84 3.94 -4.98
CA ILE A 71 -3.05 2.50 -5.10
C ILE A 71 -3.87 2.17 -6.37
N TRP A 72 -4.91 2.95 -6.66
CA TRP A 72 -5.75 2.75 -7.84
C TRP A 72 -5.03 3.08 -9.16
N MET A 73 -3.84 3.68 -9.11
CA MET A 73 -3.05 3.98 -10.30
C MET A 73 -1.94 2.96 -10.58
N ILE A 74 -1.74 1.99 -9.68
CA ILE A 74 -0.74 0.93 -9.85
C ILE A 74 -1.21 -0.04 -10.96
N ASN A 75 -0.27 -0.64 -11.68
CA ASN A 75 -0.57 -1.77 -12.54
C ASN A 75 -1.20 -2.91 -11.73
N GLN A 76 -2.33 -3.43 -12.23
CA GLN A 76 -3.13 -4.46 -11.56
C GLN A 76 -2.30 -5.69 -11.13
N LYS A 77 -1.50 -6.27 -12.05
CA LYS A 77 -0.66 -7.44 -11.75
C LYS A 77 0.34 -7.15 -10.63
N ALA A 78 0.96 -5.97 -10.66
CA ALA A 78 1.90 -5.56 -9.62
C ALA A 78 1.22 -5.34 -8.27
N LEU A 79 -0.01 -4.81 -8.24
CA LEU A 79 -0.78 -4.63 -7.01
C LEU A 79 -1.13 -5.98 -6.37
N VAL A 80 -1.65 -6.91 -7.16
CA VAL A 80 -1.99 -8.27 -6.70
C VAL A 80 -0.75 -8.99 -6.16
N GLN A 81 0.36 -8.98 -6.90
CA GLN A 81 1.60 -9.62 -6.46
C GLN A 81 2.16 -9.04 -5.15
N ARG A 82 2.04 -7.72 -4.94
CA ARG A 82 2.45 -7.09 -3.68
C ARG A 82 1.55 -7.54 -2.54
N PHE A 83 0.23 -7.50 -2.76
CA PHE A 83 -0.72 -7.91 -1.74
C PHE A 83 -0.56 -9.38 -1.37
N GLN A 84 -0.44 -10.28 -2.35
CA GLN A 84 -0.23 -11.71 -2.11
C GLN A 84 1.01 -11.98 -1.25
N TYR A 85 2.12 -11.28 -1.53
CA TYR A 85 3.31 -11.41 -0.69
C TYR A 85 3.05 -10.92 0.75
N ILE A 86 2.46 -9.73 0.90
CA ILE A 86 2.22 -9.10 2.21
C ILE A 86 1.21 -9.91 3.05
N HIS A 87 0.10 -10.31 2.46
CA HIS A 87 -0.99 -10.97 3.16
C HIS A 87 -0.76 -12.48 3.30
N ASN A 88 -0.40 -13.17 2.21
CA ASN A 88 -0.33 -14.64 2.21
C ASN A 88 1.05 -15.15 2.66
N GLU A 89 2.15 -14.50 2.29
CA GLU A 89 3.49 -14.97 2.70
C GLU A 89 3.90 -14.39 4.06
N MET A 90 3.68 -13.09 4.29
CA MET A 90 4.04 -12.44 5.56
C MET A 90 2.94 -12.51 6.64
N GLN A 91 1.75 -13.02 6.31
CA GLN A 91 0.62 -13.18 7.23
C GLN A 91 0.16 -11.86 7.88
N ILE A 92 0.28 -10.74 7.16
CA ILE A 92 -0.17 -9.43 7.64
C ILE A 92 -1.68 -9.29 7.37
N PRO A 93 -2.53 -9.08 8.39
CA PRO A 93 -3.97 -8.97 8.21
C PRO A 93 -4.39 -7.64 7.56
N HIS A 94 -5.58 -7.62 6.93
CA HIS A 94 -6.16 -6.45 6.26
C HIS A 94 -6.16 -5.20 7.14
N ASN A 95 -6.58 -5.32 8.40
CA ASN A 95 -6.61 -4.19 9.35
C ASN A 95 -5.23 -3.51 9.49
N THR A 96 -4.16 -4.30 9.59
CA THR A 96 -2.79 -3.75 9.67
C THR A 96 -2.39 -3.06 8.36
N ILE A 97 -2.79 -3.60 7.21
CA ILE A 97 -2.59 -2.95 5.91
C ILE A 97 -3.37 -1.63 5.82
N LEU A 98 -4.60 -1.57 6.34
CA LEU A 98 -5.44 -0.36 6.38
C LEU A 98 -4.85 0.74 7.25
N GLN A 99 -4.17 0.37 8.34
CA GLN A 99 -3.46 1.32 9.19
C GLN A 99 -2.23 1.91 8.49
N GLN A 100 -1.56 1.11 7.64
CA GLN A 100 -0.34 1.53 6.94
C GLN A 100 -0.36 1.18 5.43
N PRO A 101 -1.29 1.75 4.64
CA PRO A 101 -1.52 1.39 3.25
C PRO A 101 -0.36 1.76 2.31
N GLY A 102 0.60 2.54 2.82
CA GLY A 102 1.85 2.84 2.12
C GLY A 102 2.64 1.59 1.74
N ILE A 103 2.46 0.47 2.44
CA ILE A 103 3.10 -0.80 2.11
C ILE A 103 2.76 -1.29 0.70
N LEU A 104 1.52 -1.06 0.23
CA LEU A 104 1.07 -1.44 -1.12
C LEU A 104 1.70 -0.59 -2.23
N LEU A 105 2.21 0.60 -1.89
CA LEU A 105 2.89 1.48 -2.85
C LEU A 105 4.36 1.09 -3.06
N CYS A 106 4.96 0.41 -2.08
CA CYS A 106 6.36 0.00 -2.14
C CYS A 106 6.62 -1.06 -3.23
N ARG A 107 7.82 -1.05 -3.80
CA ARG A 107 8.22 -2.06 -4.78
C ARG A 107 8.41 -3.39 -4.06
N ASN A 108 7.89 -4.47 -4.65
CA ASN A 108 7.85 -5.80 -4.01
C ASN A 108 9.25 -6.28 -3.56
N PHE A 109 10.30 -6.01 -4.35
CA PHE A 109 11.66 -6.44 -4.00
C PHE A 109 12.17 -5.82 -2.69
N ILE A 110 11.80 -4.57 -2.37
CA ILE A 110 12.24 -3.89 -1.14
C ILE A 110 11.62 -4.58 0.08
N ILE A 111 10.30 -4.83 0.00
CA ILE A 111 9.57 -5.55 1.06
C ILE A 111 10.16 -6.94 1.23
N LYS A 112 10.38 -7.68 0.14
CA LYS A 112 10.98 -9.01 0.15
C LYS A 112 12.35 -9.03 0.81
N GLN A 113 13.24 -8.13 0.42
CA GLN A 113 14.59 -8.03 0.98
C GLN A 113 14.57 -7.74 2.49
N ARG A 114 13.79 -6.73 2.92
CA ARG A 114 13.69 -6.37 4.34
C ARG A 114 12.99 -7.45 5.17
N HIS A 115 11.91 -8.04 4.66
CA HIS A 115 11.21 -9.14 5.32
C HIS A 115 12.10 -10.37 5.45
N SER A 116 12.72 -10.84 4.36
CA SER A 116 13.59 -12.01 4.37
C SER A 116 14.77 -11.83 5.32
N PHE A 117 15.32 -10.62 5.41
CA PHE A 117 16.39 -10.33 6.36
C PHE A 117 15.91 -10.34 7.81
N LEU A 118 14.76 -9.72 8.12
CA LEU A 118 14.19 -9.84 9.46
C LEU A 118 13.87 -11.30 9.81
N LYS A 119 13.44 -12.09 8.84
CA LYS A 119 13.16 -13.52 9.00
C LYS A 119 14.44 -14.30 9.31
N SER A 120 15.55 -14.04 8.61
CA SER A 120 16.84 -14.69 8.91
C SER A 120 17.40 -14.32 10.29
N LEU A 121 17.03 -13.16 10.82
CA LEU A 121 17.39 -12.71 12.17
C LEU A 121 16.41 -13.20 13.25
N GLY A 122 15.33 -13.90 12.90
CA GLY A 122 14.27 -14.26 13.85
C GLY A 122 13.46 -13.05 14.37
N ARG A 123 13.50 -11.92 13.65
CA ARG A 123 12.87 -10.62 14.02
C ARG A 123 11.65 -10.28 13.18
N ALA A 124 11.18 -11.16 12.31
CA ALA A 124 9.99 -10.94 11.49
C ALA A 124 8.69 -11.15 12.31
N GLN A 125 8.46 -10.29 13.30
CA GLN A 125 7.24 -10.25 14.10
C GLN A 125 6.48 -8.95 13.84
N TYR A 126 5.30 -9.03 13.21
CA TYR A 126 4.48 -7.86 12.84
C TYR A 126 3.23 -7.70 13.70
N ASP A 127 3.04 -8.57 14.70
CA ASP A 127 1.94 -8.51 15.65
C ASP A 127 2.30 -7.59 16.84
N PRO A 128 1.57 -6.49 17.06
CA PRO A 128 1.86 -5.54 18.14
C PRO A 128 1.66 -6.15 19.54
N THR A 129 0.99 -7.29 19.65
CA THR A 129 0.74 -7.96 20.93
C THR A 129 1.89 -8.90 21.35
N LYS A 130 2.86 -9.15 20.48
CA LYS A 130 3.95 -10.10 20.70
C LYS A 130 5.28 -9.41 20.96
N GLU A 131 6.16 -10.08 21.69
CA GLU A 131 7.52 -9.60 21.91
C GLU A 131 8.30 -9.46 20.59
N ASN A 132 9.27 -8.55 20.58
CA ASN A 132 10.05 -8.20 19.39
C ASN A 132 9.22 -7.66 18.23
N TYR A 133 8.06 -7.06 18.51
CA TYR A 133 7.23 -6.38 17.51
C TYR A 133 8.04 -5.39 16.67
N VAL A 134 7.91 -5.54 15.35
CA VAL A 134 8.41 -4.64 14.33
C VAL A 134 7.22 -4.06 13.57
N PRO A 135 7.03 -2.73 13.52
CA PRO A 135 5.95 -2.14 12.76
C PRO A 135 6.16 -2.33 11.26
N ILE A 136 5.08 -2.59 10.51
CA ILE A 136 5.19 -2.87 9.07
C ILE A 136 5.74 -1.67 8.27
N LEU A 137 5.65 -0.45 8.81
CA LEU A 137 6.29 0.75 8.27
C LEU A 137 7.81 0.59 8.09
N ALA A 138 8.46 -0.23 8.92
CA ALA A 138 9.88 -0.56 8.80
C ALA A 138 10.24 -1.14 7.42
N LEU A 139 9.29 -1.80 6.75
CA LEU A 139 9.52 -2.51 5.49
C LEU A 139 9.48 -1.60 4.26
N PHE A 140 8.92 -0.40 4.37
CA PHE A 140 8.74 0.48 3.22
C PHE A 140 9.10 1.95 3.45
N LYS A 141 9.36 2.36 4.70
CA LYS A 141 9.77 3.71 5.05
C LYS A 141 11.26 3.74 5.40
N GLY A 142 11.88 4.90 5.18
CA GLY A 142 13.25 5.17 5.58
C GLY A 142 14.31 4.48 4.70
N THR A 143 15.57 4.83 4.98
CA THR A 143 16.74 4.26 4.30
C THR A 143 17.08 2.87 4.84
N ASP A 144 17.91 2.12 4.12
CA ASP A 144 18.38 0.82 4.61
C ASP A 144 19.25 0.95 5.86
N LEU A 145 19.94 2.09 6.03
CA LEU A 145 20.70 2.40 7.24
C LEU A 145 19.76 2.54 8.46
N GLU A 146 18.71 3.35 8.32
CA GLU A 146 17.68 3.52 9.35
C GLU A 146 17.00 2.19 9.66
N PHE A 147 16.67 1.41 8.62
CA PHE A 147 16.08 0.09 8.80
C PHE A 147 16.97 -0.86 9.61
N CYS A 148 18.26 -0.93 9.26
CA CYS A 148 19.22 -1.79 9.95
C CYS A 148 19.39 -1.37 11.42
N LYS A 149 19.51 -0.06 11.68
CA LYS A 149 19.73 0.48 13.03
C LYS A 149 18.49 0.37 13.91
N ASP A 150 17.33 0.75 13.38
CA ASP A 150 16.14 0.97 14.20
C ASP A 150 15.27 -0.29 14.33
N TYR A 151 15.31 -1.20 13.36
CA TYR A 151 14.47 -2.41 13.35
C TYR A 151 15.27 -3.71 13.32
N ALA A 152 16.25 -3.84 12.42
CA ALA A 152 17.02 -5.09 12.32
C ALA A 152 18.06 -5.25 13.44
N LYS A 153 18.47 -4.15 14.08
CA LYS A 153 19.50 -4.08 15.14
C LYS A 153 20.85 -4.65 14.69
N CYS A 154 21.26 -4.31 13.47
CA CYS A 154 22.54 -4.70 12.88
C CYS A 154 23.21 -3.55 12.13
N THR A 155 24.44 -3.76 11.64
CA THR A 155 25.09 -2.83 10.72
C THR A 155 24.54 -2.97 9.31
N ILE A 156 24.67 -1.91 8.51
CA ILE A 156 24.30 -1.94 7.09
C ILE A 156 25.15 -2.93 6.29
N ASP A 157 26.39 -3.20 6.70
CA ASP A 157 27.28 -4.14 6.01
C ASP A 157 26.77 -5.58 6.08
N VAL A 158 26.20 -5.98 7.23
CA VAL A 158 25.57 -7.29 7.39
C VAL A 158 24.37 -7.42 6.45
N TYR A 159 23.54 -6.37 6.36
CA TYR A 159 22.41 -6.36 5.45
C TYR A 159 22.85 -6.42 3.99
N ASN A 160 23.82 -5.61 3.57
CA ASN A 160 24.35 -5.62 2.21
C ASN A 160 24.97 -6.96 1.84
N THR A 161 25.60 -7.65 2.80
CA THR A 161 26.14 -9.00 2.60
C THR A 161 25.02 -10.00 2.39
N PHE A 162 23.95 -9.93 3.19
CA PHE A 162 22.76 -10.75 2.99
C PHE A 162 22.07 -10.49 1.64
N LEU A 163 22.01 -9.24 1.19
CA LEU A 163 21.40 -8.92 -0.11
C LEU A 163 22.13 -9.58 -1.29
N LYS A 164 23.42 -9.91 -1.15
CA LYS A 164 24.19 -10.63 -2.17
C LYS A 164 23.89 -12.12 -2.21
N THR A 165 23.16 -12.67 -1.23
CA THR A 165 22.79 -14.09 -1.17
C THR A 165 21.35 -14.36 -1.65
N LEU A 166 20.62 -13.33 -2.06
CA LEU A 166 19.25 -13.39 -2.61
C LEU A 166 19.28 -13.40 -4.14
#